data_AF-A0A7D9H5C1-F1
#
_entry.id   AF-A0A7D9H5C1-F1
#
_cell.length_a   1.000
_cell.length_b   1.000
_cell.length_c   1.000
_cell.angle_alpha   90.00
_cell.angle_beta   90.00
_cell.angle_gamma   90.00
#
_symmetry.space_group_name_H-M   'P 1'
#
loop_
_entity.id
_entity.type
_entity.pdbx_description
1 polymer ?
#
loop_
_entity_poly.entity_id
_entity_poly.type
_entity_poly.pdbx_seq_one_letter_code
_entity_poly.pdbx_strand_id
1 'polypeptide(L)'
;LLQEQLSYYLDIVEVQIAKQVSLKSSAFFHAMTSHDTIMEQMGVALNKVSMLRNGIQTTDNNLAKNSFRLLGLTTSRANHSKLLDKLKLISTVLQTQPTLQLLLSSSDYVAALELITGTQEVLARELAGITSLRHLPSQLKEMTRLIDKMLGTEFERYAAADLHRPLNSSESVLEPERLTSLVAGLLRQSNLQFLEVYKKEAVVSAQTILKQLVIDRLTECETCLTGQGEALPSLDFEQRLKLLVSACEALGKLIQRVKSVHDVILQTCNADAG
;
A
#
# COMPACT_ATOMS: atom_id res chain seq x y z
N LEU A 1 -74.40 -7.45 -108.37
CA LEU A 1 -74.61 -5.99 -108.34
C LEU A 1 -74.64 -5.39 -106.93
N LEU A 2 -75.72 -5.48 -106.13
CA LEU A 2 -75.73 -4.84 -104.78
C LEU A 2 -74.73 -5.49 -103.79
N GLN A 3 -74.62 -6.82 -103.83
CA GLN A 3 -73.73 -7.58 -102.95
C GLN A 3 -72.24 -7.39 -103.28
N GLU A 4 -71.91 -7.21 -104.57
CA GLU A 4 -70.55 -6.89 -105.00
C GLU A 4 -70.14 -5.46 -104.62
N GLN A 5 -71.07 -4.50 -104.69
CA GLN A 5 -70.79 -3.14 -104.19
C GLN A 5 -70.56 -3.13 -102.68
N LEU A 6 -71.35 -3.89 -101.91
CA LEU A 6 -71.15 -4.00 -100.47
C LEU A 6 -69.81 -4.66 -100.13
N SER A 7 -69.41 -5.69 -100.88
CA SER A 7 -68.11 -6.34 -100.74
C SER A 7 -66.96 -5.39 -101.07
N TYR A 8 -67.11 -4.56 -102.11
CA TYR A 8 -66.12 -3.54 -102.50
C TYR A 8 -65.96 -2.44 -101.45
N TYR A 9 -67.06 -1.96 -100.86
CA TYR A 9 -66.99 -1.01 -99.75
C TYR A 9 -66.37 -1.63 -98.49
N LEU A 10 -66.64 -2.91 -98.21
CA LEU A 10 -66.04 -3.62 -97.08
C LEU A 10 -64.52 -3.75 -97.23
N ASP A 11 -64.05 -4.10 -98.43
CA ASP A 11 -62.62 -4.22 -98.75
C ASP A 11 -61.89 -2.86 -98.60
N ILE A 12 -62.52 -1.76 -99.06
CA ILE A 12 -61.99 -0.40 -98.86
C ILE A 12 -61.90 -0.04 -97.39
N VAL A 13 -62.93 -0.36 -96.60
CA VAL A 13 -62.93 -0.09 -95.15
C VAL A 13 -61.86 -0.93 -94.46
N GLU A 14 -61.67 -2.18 -94.85
CA GLU A 14 -60.66 -3.07 -94.29
C GLU A 14 -59.24 -2.56 -94.57
N VAL A 15 -58.97 -2.11 -95.80
CA VAL A 15 -57.69 -1.47 -96.17
C VAL A 15 -57.48 -0.15 -95.44
N GLN A 16 -58.51 0.68 -95.30
CA GLN A 16 -58.44 1.95 -94.56
C GLN A 16 -58.17 1.73 -93.07
N ILE A 17 -58.84 0.74 -92.45
CA ILE A 17 -58.61 0.36 -91.05
C ILE A 17 -57.19 -0.19 -90.89
N ALA A 18 -56.73 -1.11 -91.76
CA ALA A 18 -55.37 -1.63 -91.70
C ALA A 18 -54.31 -0.52 -91.81
N LYS A 19 -54.55 0.48 -92.68
CA LYS A 19 -53.66 1.62 -92.85
C LYS A 19 -53.66 2.57 -91.63
N GLN A 20 -54.83 2.84 -91.03
CA GLN A 20 -54.90 3.63 -89.80
C GLN A 20 -54.27 2.91 -88.60
N VAL A 21 -54.53 1.61 -88.46
CA VAL A 21 -53.93 0.78 -87.43
C VAL A 21 -52.41 0.76 -87.59
N SER A 22 -51.89 0.58 -88.80
CA SER A 22 -50.45 0.62 -89.09
C SER A 22 -49.82 1.98 -88.73
N LEU A 23 -50.44 3.10 -89.12
CA LEU A 23 -49.95 4.44 -88.84
C LEU A 23 -49.90 4.74 -87.33
N LYS A 24 -50.94 4.37 -86.60
CA LYS A 24 -51.06 4.63 -85.15
C LYS A 24 -50.31 3.61 -84.29
N SER A 25 -50.11 2.40 -84.81
CA SER A 25 -49.43 1.29 -84.13
C SER A 25 -47.98 1.62 -83.78
N SER A 26 -47.23 2.30 -84.67
CA SER A 26 -45.84 2.66 -84.42
C SER A 26 -45.66 3.54 -83.17
N ALA A 27 -46.50 4.58 -83.03
CA ALA A 27 -46.50 5.48 -81.88
C ALA A 27 -46.95 4.75 -80.59
N PHE A 28 -47.92 3.84 -80.69
CA PHE A 28 -48.36 3.03 -79.56
C PHE A 28 -47.24 2.08 -79.07
N PHE A 29 -46.55 1.39 -79.98
CA PHE A 29 -45.43 0.52 -79.63
C PHE A 29 -44.23 1.31 -79.08
N HIS A 30 -43.95 2.52 -79.59
CA HIS A 30 -42.95 3.40 -78.98
C HIS A 30 -43.33 3.81 -77.56
N ALA A 31 -44.59 4.18 -77.32
CA ALA A 31 -45.07 4.52 -75.98
C ALA A 31 -45.02 3.30 -75.03
N MET A 32 -45.34 2.10 -75.52
CA MET A 32 -45.26 0.85 -74.74
C MET A 32 -43.82 0.51 -74.38
N THR A 33 -42.89 0.58 -75.34
CA THR A 33 -41.45 0.35 -75.09
C THR A 33 -40.89 1.39 -74.12
N SER A 34 -41.31 2.66 -74.26
CA SER A 34 -40.95 3.72 -73.31
C SER A 34 -41.54 3.47 -71.92
N HIS A 35 -42.74 2.93 -71.82
CA HIS A 35 -43.35 2.59 -70.54
C HIS A 35 -42.60 1.44 -69.86
N ASP A 36 -42.28 0.38 -70.60
CA ASP A 36 -41.54 -0.78 -70.08
C ASP A 36 -40.16 -0.38 -69.58
N THR A 37 -39.44 0.46 -70.34
CA THR A 37 -38.13 0.99 -69.92
C THR A 37 -38.22 1.86 -68.67
N ILE A 38 -39.25 2.70 -68.53
CA ILE A 38 -39.49 3.48 -67.31
C ILE A 38 -39.81 2.58 -66.13
N MET A 39 -40.63 1.55 -66.31
CA MET A 39 -40.96 0.57 -65.28
C MET A 39 -39.72 -0.19 -64.80
N GLU A 40 -38.86 -0.61 -65.71
CA GLU A 40 -37.58 -1.25 -65.37
C GLU A 40 -36.66 -0.30 -64.61
N GLN A 41 -36.50 0.94 -65.09
CA GLN A 41 -35.71 1.96 -64.40
C GLN A 41 -36.26 2.30 -63.01
N MET A 42 -37.59 2.34 -62.86
CA MET A 42 -38.25 2.56 -61.58
C MET A 42 -38.02 1.38 -60.62
N GLY A 43 -38.06 0.14 -61.11
CA GLY A 43 -37.69 -1.04 -60.34
C GLY A 43 -36.23 -0.99 -59.86
N VAL A 44 -35.29 -0.61 -60.73
CA VAL A 44 -33.88 -0.41 -60.37
C VAL A 44 -33.72 0.73 -59.36
N ALA A 45 -34.43 1.84 -59.53
CA ALA A 45 -34.39 2.97 -58.61
C ALA A 45 -34.93 2.59 -57.22
N LEU A 46 -36.04 1.85 -57.15
CA LEU A 46 -36.59 1.34 -55.90
C LEU A 46 -35.60 0.40 -55.19
N ASN A 47 -34.94 -0.49 -55.93
CA ASN A 47 -33.89 -1.35 -55.37
C ASN A 47 -32.70 -0.54 -54.83
N LYS A 48 -32.26 0.49 -55.56
CA LYS A 48 -31.19 1.38 -55.11
C LYS A 48 -31.57 2.16 -53.84
N VAL A 49 -32.81 2.67 -53.76
CA VAL A 49 -33.31 3.37 -52.56
C VAL A 49 -33.40 2.42 -51.37
N SER A 50 -33.86 1.17 -51.59
CA SER A 50 -33.89 0.14 -50.55
C SER A 50 -32.48 -0.18 -50.03
N MET A 51 -31.51 -0.41 -50.93
CA MET A 51 -30.12 -0.62 -50.56
C MET A 51 -29.53 0.56 -49.80
N LEU A 52 -29.79 1.79 -50.25
CA LEU A 52 -29.32 3.00 -49.58
C LEU A 52 -29.91 3.13 -48.17
N ARG A 53 -31.22 2.88 -47.99
CA ARG A 53 -31.85 2.89 -46.67
C ARG A 53 -31.24 1.86 -45.72
N ASN A 54 -30.98 0.65 -46.21
CA ASN A 54 -30.32 -0.39 -45.43
C ASN A 54 -28.87 -0.01 -45.09
N GLY A 55 -28.15 0.61 -46.03
CA GLY A 55 -26.80 1.16 -45.82
C GLY A 55 -26.78 2.26 -44.76
N ILE A 56 -27.75 3.17 -44.78
CA ILE A 56 -27.88 4.23 -43.76
C ILE A 56 -28.22 3.63 -42.39
N GLN A 57 -29.13 2.65 -42.31
CA GLN A 57 -29.45 2.00 -41.02
C GLN A 57 -28.27 1.23 -40.44
N THR A 58 -27.52 0.51 -41.27
CA THR A 58 -26.32 -0.21 -40.82
C THR A 58 -25.24 0.76 -40.38
N THR A 59 -25.05 1.86 -41.11
CA THR A 59 -24.13 2.93 -40.73
C THR A 59 -24.57 3.59 -39.42
N ASP A 60 -25.84 3.96 -39.25
CA ASP A 60 -26.36 4.56 -38.02
C ASP A 60 -26.18 3.64 -36.80
N ASN A 61 -26.48 2.34 -36.96
CA ASN A 61 -26.27 1.36 -35.89
C ASN A 61 -24.78 1.19 -35.54
N ASN A 62 -23.89 1.15 -36.54
CA ASN A 62 -22.46 0.93 -36.31
C ASN A 62 -21.73 2.19 -35.84
N LEU A 63 -22.03 3.36 -36.39
CA LEU A 63 -21.29 4.59 -36.13
C LEU A 63 -21.87 5.36 -34.94
N ALA A 64 -23.19 5.43 -34.78
CA ALA A 64 -23.77 6.13 -33.64
C ALA A 64 -23.82 5.21 -32.42
N LYS A 65 -24.60 4.13 -32.49
CA LYS A 65 -24.92 3.32 -31.29
C LYS A 65 -23.69 2.58 -30.73
N ASN A 66 -22.88 1.96 -31.59
CA ASN A 66 -21.70 1.25 -31.10
C ASN A 66 -20.62 2.21 -30.57
N SER A 67 -20.46 3.40 -31.17
CA SER A 67 -19.52 4.40 -30.66
C SER A 67 -19.94 4.94 -29.29
N PHE A 68 -21.23 5.21 -29.07
CA PHE A 68 -21.73 5.59 -27.74
C PHE A 68 -21.56 4.47 -26.71
N ARG A 69 -21.80 3.22 -27.10
CA ARG A 69 -21.52 2.05 -26.25
C ARG A 69 -20.04 1.92 -25.93
N LEU A 70 -19.16 2.14 -26.91
CA LEU A 70 -17.70 2.10 -26.73
C LEU A 70 -17.25 3.20 -25.75
N LEU A 71 -17.79 4.42 -25.85
CA LEU A 71 -17.54 5.48 -24.90
C LEU A 71 -18.00 5.09 -23.49
N GLY A 72 -19.21 4.54 -23.35
CA GLY A 72 -19.71 4.03 -22.07
C GLY A 72 -18.87 2.89 -21.48
N LEU A 73 -18.39 1.98 -22.32
CA LEU A 73 -17.45 0.92 -21.93
C LEU A 73 -16.10 1.49 -21.51
N THR A 74 -15.62 2.54 -22.17
CA THR A 74 -14.34 3.18 -21.86
C THR A 74 -14.39 3.91 -20.52
N THR A 75 -15.47 4.66 -20.25
CA THR A 75 -15.68 5.31 -18.95
C THR A 75 -15.89 4.28 -17.86
N SER A 76 -16.66 3.22 -18.13
CA SER A 76 -16.80 2.09 -17.22
C SER A 76 -15.44 1.46 -16.92
N ARG A 77 -14.60 1.19 -17.92
CA ARG A 77 -13.25 0.64 -17.73
C ARG A 77 -12.38 1.55 -16.87
N ALA A 78 -12.42 2.87 -17.10
CA ALA A 78 -11.69 3.84 -16.30
C ALA A 78 -12.16 3.82 -14.83
N ASN A 79 -13.46 3.73 -14.59
CA ASN A 79 -14.03 3.61 -13.24
C ASN A 79 -13.63 2.31 -12.56
N HIS A 80 -13.67 1.17 -13.28
CA HIS A 80 -13.21 -0.12 -12.77
C HIS A 80 -11.71 -0.11 -12.43
N SER A 81 -10.89 0.58 -13.23
CA SER A 81 -9.46 0.75 -12.92
C SER A 81 -9.27 1.51 -11.61
N LYS A 82 -9.97 2.65 -11.44
CA LYS A 82 -9.92 3.43 -10.19
C LYS A 82 -10.40 2.62 -8.98
N LEU A 83 -11.46 1.83 -9.16
CA LEU A 83 -11.97 0.94 -8.12
C LEU A 83 -10.95 -0.13 -7.76
N LEU A 84 -10.31 -0.75 -8.75
CA LEU A 84 -9.28 -1.76 -8.55
C LEU A 84 -8.10 -1.17 -7.77
N ASP A 85 -7.65 0.03 -8.11
CA ASP A 85 -6.54 0.67 -7.40
C ASP A 85 -6.90 0.99 -5.94
N LYS A 86 -8.12 1.46 -5.67
CA LYS A 86 -8.62 1.59 -4.29
C LYS A 86 -8.69 0.25 -3.56
N LEU A 87 -9.11 -0.81 -4.23
CA LEU A 87 -9.22 -2.13 -3.62
C LEU A 87 -7.86 -2.74 -3.32
N LYS A 88 -6.84 -2.49 -4.17
CA LYS A 88 -5.44 -2.82 -3.87
C LYS A 88 -4.95 -2.08 -2.63
N LEU A 89 -5.23 -0.77 -2.52
CA LEU A 89 -4.89 -0.02 -1.32
C LEU A 89 -5.55 -0.61 -0.07
N ILE A 90 -6.84 -0.93 -0.11
CA ILE A 90 -7.54 -1.62 0.99
C ILE A 90 -6.84 -2.95 1.33
N SER A 91 -6.45 -3.74 0.32
CA SER A 91 -5.72 -4.99 0.54
C SER A 91 -4.37 -4.76 1.22
N THR A 92 -3.61 -3.75 0.79
CA THR A 92 -2.32 -3.43 1.45
C THR A 92 -2.53 -3.03 2.90
N VAL A 93 -3.54 -2.20 3.17
CA VAL A 93 -3.91 -1.74 4.51
C VAL A 93 -4.32 -2.91 5.41
N LEU A 94 -5.06 -3.90 4.90
CA LEU A 94 -5.40 -5.11 5.67
C LEU A 94 -4.18 -6.00 5.95
N GLN A 95 -3.19 -6.03 5.05
CA GLN A 95 -1.93 -6.74 5.26
C GLN A 95 -1.01 -6.07 6.29
N THR A 96 -1.25 -4.81 6.67
CA THR A 96 -0.43 -4.10 7.66
C THR A 96 -0.48 -4.78 9.03
N GLN A 97 -1.63 -5.32 9.44
CA GLN A 97 -1.79 -5.94 10.76
C GLN A 97 -0.92 -7.20 10.95
N PRO A 98 -0.94 -8.22 10.06
CA PRO A 98 -0.03 -9.36 10.18
C PRO A 98 1.44 -8.98 9.96
N THR A 99 1.71 -8.00 9.07
CA THR A 99 3.09 -7.52 8.84
C THR A 99 3.66 -6.85 10.09
N LEU A 100 2.84 -6.07 10.81
CA LEU A 100 3.23 -5.49 12.10
C LEU A 100 3.53 -6.56 13.13
N GLN A 101 2.71 -7.61 13.24
CA GLN A 101 2.99 -8.71 14.16
C GLN A 101 4.33 -9.40 13.86
N LEU A 102 4.66 -9.57 12.57
CA LEU A 102 5.94 -10.12 12.15
C LEU A 102 7.11 -9.18 12.52
N LEU A 103 7.00 -7.88 12.22
CA LEU A 103 8.04 -6.90 12.53
C LEU A 103 8.29 -6.78 14.05
N LEU A 104 7.24 -6.88 14.86
CA LEU A 104 7.36 -6.93 16.32
C LEU A 104 8.08 -8.21 16.78
N SER A 105 7.86 -9.35 16.12
CA SER A 105 8.56 -10.61 16.43
C SER A 105 10.04 -10.57 16.05
N SER A 106 10.40 -9.79 15.03
CA SER A 106 11.79 -9.57 14.60
C SER A 106 12.46 -8.38 15.28
N SER A 107 11.82 -7.76 16.28
CA SER A 107 12.33 -6.57 17.01
C SER A 107 12.67 -5.35 16.12
N ASP A 108 12.06 -5.25 14.94
CA ASP A 108 12.24 -4.10 14.04
C ASP A 108 11.13 -3.06 14.28
N TYR A 109 11.33 -2.27 15.33
CA TYR A 109 10.36 -1.27 15.77
C TYR A 109 10.33 -0.03 14.87
N VAL A 110 11.44 0.32 14.23
CA VAL A 110 11.53 1.50 13.36
C VAL A 110 10.68 1.27 12.11
N ALA A 111 10.86 0.12 11.44
CA ALA A 111 10.06 -0.24 10.27
C ALA A 111 8.57 -0.38 10.62
N ALA A 112 8.25 -0.91 11.82
CA ALA A 112 6.87 -1.01 12.29
C ALA A 112 6.20 0.37 12.46
N LEU A 113 6.91 1.34 13.04
CA LEU A 113 6.40 2.71 13.21
C LEU A 113 6.24 3.44 11.86
N GLU A 114 7.17 3.26 10.93
CA GLU A 114 7.05 3.78 9.56
C GLU A 114 5.83 3.22 8.83
N LEU A 115 5.63 1.90 8.93
CA LEU A 115 4.49 1.23 8.33
C LEU A 115 3.17 1.75 8.91
N ILE A 116 3.09 1.98 10.23
CA ILE A 116 1.90 2.57 10.86
C ILE A 116 1.65 3.99 10.35
N THR A 117 2.67 4.86 10.34
CA THR A 117 2.52 6.25 9.89
C THR A 117 2.13 6.33 8.41
N GLY A 118 2.78 5.56 7.54
CA GLY A 118 2.43 5.47 6.11
C GLY A 118 1.01 4.95 5.90
N THR A 119 0.57 3.96 6.69
CA THR A 119 -0.81 3.43 6.63
C THR A 119 -1.83 4.49 7.05
N GLN A 120 -1.53 5.28 8.10
CA GLN A 120 -2.38 6.39 8.53
C GLN A 120 -2.49 7.49 7.47
N GLU A 121 -1.39 7.81 6.78
CA GLU A 121 -1.38 8.81 5.70
C GLU A 121 -2.19 8.35 4.49
N VAL A 122 -2.00 7.10 4.05
CA VAL A 122 -2.79 6.49 2.97
C VAL A 122 -4.28 6.48 3.33
N LEU A 123 -4.60 6.13 4.57
CA LEU A 123 -5.99 6.11 5.04
C LEU A 123 -6.63 7.50 5.04
N ALA A 124 -5.88 8.53 5.43
CA ALA A 124 -6.35 9.92 5.47
C ALA A 124 -6.51 10.54 4.09
N ARG A 125 -5.63 10.24 3.12
CA ARG A 125 -5.66 10.82 1.77
C ARG A 125 -6.55 10.06 0.79
N GLU A 126 -6.35 8.75 0.68
CA GLU A 126 -6.89 7.95 -0.43
C GLU A 126 -8.23 7.27 -0.09
N LEU A 127 -8.43 6.94 1.20
CA LEU A 127 -9.54 6.12 1.70
C LEU A 127 -10.49 6.89 2.64
N ALA A 128 -10.42 8.23 2.65
CA ALA A 128 -11.34 9.08 3.40
C ALA A 128 -12.81 8.81 3.02
N GLY A 129 -13.63 8.48 4.00
CA GLY A 129 -15.07 8.21 3.82
C GLY A 129 -15.48 6.73 3.71
N ILE A 130 -14.53 5.79 3.71
CA ILE A 130 -14.85 4.35 3.74
C ILE A 130 -15.26 3.96 5.17
N THR A 131 -16.54 3.65 5.37
CA THR A 131 -17.09 3.31 6.69
C THR A 131 -16.53 2.01 7.26
N SER A 132 -16.23 1.03 6.41
CA SER A 132 -15.67 -0.27 6.81
C SER A 132 -14.31 -0.18 7.51
N LEU A 133 -13.55 0.90 7.29
CA LEU A 133 -12.22 1.10 7.86
C LEU A 133 -12.20 2.11 9.01
N ARG A 134 -13.36 2.54 9.50
CA ARG A 134 -13.47 3.54 10.57
C ARG A 134 -12.73 3.15 11.86
N HIS A 135 -12.62 1.85 12.15
CA HIS A 135 -11.96 1.33 13.36
C HIS A 135 -10.45 1.16 13.20
N LEU A 136 -9.94 1.17 11.98
CA LEU A 136 -8.52 0.95 11.73
C LEU A 136 -7.61 2.06 12.27
N PRO A 137 -7.93 3.37 12.15
CA PRO A 137 -7.12 4.43 12.77
C PRO A 137 -7.00 4.25 14.28
N SER A 138 -8.10 3.88 14.96
CA SER A 138 -8.06 3.61 16.40
C SER A 138 -7.19 2.39 16.73
N GLN A 139 -7.28 1.32 15.94
CA GLN A 139 -6.46 0.13 16.12
C GLN A 139 -4.97 0.44 15.89
N LEU A 140 -4.61 1.18 14.83
CA LEU A 140 -3.23 1.61 14.58
C LEU A 140 -2.69 2.48 15.72
N LYS A 141 -3.52 3.34 16.31
CA LYS A 141 -3.15 4.14 17.47
C LYS A 141 -2.93 3.29 18.72
N GLU A 142 -3.72 2.25 18.93
CA GLU A 142 -3.50 1.28 20.01
C GLU A 142 -2.24 0.44 19.79
N MET A 143 -1.98 0.00 18.55
CA MET A 143 -0.74 -0.70 18.19
C MET A 143 0.48 0.19 18.41
N THR A 144 0.40 1.49 18.10
CA THR A 144 1.46 2.46 18.42
C THR A 144 1.73 2.46 19.91
N ARG A 145 0.70 2.66 20.76
CA ARG A 145 0.86 2.64 22.22
C ARG A 145 1.42 1.32 22.76
N LEU A 146 1.11 0.20 22.11
CA LEU A 146 1.67 -1.10 22.49
C LEU A 146 3.16 -1.18 22.17
N ILE A 147 3.57 -0.71 20.99
CA ILE A 147 4.98 -0.58 20.61
C ILE A 147 5.72 0.33 21.60
N ASP A 148 5.12 1.46 22.00
CA ASP A 148 5.72 2.38 23.00
C ASP A 148 6.05 1.64 24.31
N LYS A 149 5.10 0.84 24.79
CA LYS A 149 5.28 0.05 26.03
C LYS A 149 6.33 -1.04 25.85
N MET A 150 6.32 -1.75 24.72
CA MET A 150 7.30 -2.79 24.42
C MET A 150 8.72 -2.21 24.34
N LEU A 151 8.90 -1.13 23.58
CA LEU A 151 10.17 -0.39 23.47
C LEU A 151 10.70 0.04 24.83
N GLY A 152 9.84 0.60 25.69
CA GLY A 152 10.22 0.99 27.05
C GLY A 152 10.71 -0.19 27.89
N THR A 153 9.94 -1.28 27.93
CA THR A 153 10.31 -2.48 28.71
C THR A 153 11.56 -3.19 28.17
N GLU A 154 11.75 -3.19 26.85
CA GLU A 154 12.91 -3.82 26.23
C GLU A 154 14.17 -2.98 26.43
N PHE A 155 14.04 -1.66 26.40
CA PHE A 155 15.12 -0.75 26.76
C PHE A 155 15.50 -0.86 28.24
N GLU A 156 14.54 -0.96 29.15
CA GLU A 156 14.80 -1.24 30.57
C GLU A 156 15.56 -2.56 30.76
N ARG A 157 15.12 -3.62 30.08
CA ARG A 157 15.78 -4.92 30.12
C ARG A 157 17.19 -4.86 29.54
N TYR A 158 17.37 -4.12 28.45
CA TYR A 158 18.68 -3.89 27.84
C TYR A 158 19.60 -3.13 28.80
N ALA A 159 19.12 -2.03 29.38
CA ALA A 159 19.87 -1.23 30.35
C ALA A 159 20.30 -2.07 31.55
N ALA A 160 19.39 -2.86 32.11
CA ALA A 160 19.71 -3.78 33.20
C ALA A 160 20.73 -4.86 32.78
N ALA A 161 20.61 -5.41 31.57
CA ALA A 161 21.54 -6.44 31.08
C ALA A 161 22.94 -5.89 30.78
N ASP A 162 23.03 -4.68 30.23
CA ASP A 162 24.30 -4.03 29.90
C ASP A 162 25.02 -3.51 31.16
N LEU A 163 24.28 -2.88 32.09
CA LEU A 163 24.82 -2.30 33.32
C LEU A 163 25.20 -3.33 34.40
N HIS A 164 24.50 -4.48 34.47
CA HIS A 164 24.82 -5.56 35.42
C HIS A 164 25.79 -6.62 34.88
N ARG A 165 26.32 -6.43 33.66
CA ARG A 165 27.29 -7.35 33.06
C ARG A 165 28.62 -7.32 33.82
N PRO A 166 29.25 -8.46 34.12
CA PRO A 166 30.57 -8.49 34.78
C PRO A 166 31.59 -7.61 34.04
N LEU A 167 32.35 -6.85 34.80
CA LEU A 167 33.27 -5.79 34.33
C LEU A 167 34.49 -6.33 33.54
N ASN A 168 34.57 -7.65 33.34
CA ASN A 168 35.70 -8.36 32.73
C ASN A 168 35.54 -8.56 31.22
N SER A 169 34.32 -8.50 30.69
CA SER A 169 34.08 -8.63 29.25
C SER A 169 34.07 -7.25 28.63
N SER A 170 35.11 -6.96 27.82
CA SER A 170 35.21 -5.94 26.75
C SER A 170 34.36 -4.68 26.88
N GLU A 171 35.01 -3.51 26.83
CA GLU A 171 34.44 -2.13 26.85
C GLU A 171 33.35 -1.82 25.79
N SER A 172 33.00 -2.78 24.93
CA SER A 172 31.99 -2.63 23.90
C SER A 172 30.58 -2.79 24.45
N VAL A 173 29.71 -1.89 24.01
CA VAL A 173 28.25 -1.92 24.13
C VAL A 173 27.72 -3.30 23.69
N LEU A 174 26.76 -3.85 24.44
CA LEU A 174 26.07 -5.09 24.07
C LEU A 174 25.17 -4.85 22.84
N GLU A 175 25.33 -5.59 21.74
CA GLU A 175 24.42 -5.49 20.56
C GLU A 175 24.14 -4.04 20.08
N PRO A 176 25.13 -3.33 19.50
CA PRO A 176 24.99 -1.91 19.13
C PRO A 176 23.87 -1.64 18.12
N GLU A 177 23.57 -2.59 17.22
CA GLU A 177 22.47 -2.48 16.26
C GLU A 177 21.10 -2.51 16.94
N ARG A 178 20.96 -3.30 18.01
CA ARG A 178 19.73 -3.38 18.81
C ARG A 178 19.53 -2.14 19.67
N LEU A 179 20.60 -1.61 20.27
CA LEU A 179 20.53 -0.32 20.95
C LEU A 179 20.15 0.80 19.98
N THR A 180 20.72 0.76 18.77
CA THR A 180 20.41 1.74 17.72
C THR A 180 18.94 1.71 17.32
N SER A 181 18.36 0.53 17.08
CA SER A 181 16.95 0.39 16.74
C SER A 181 16.01 0.77 17.90
N LEU A 182 16.35 0.41 19.15
CA LEU A 182 15.60 0.80 20.35
C LEU A 182 15.61 2.31 20.56
N VAL A 183 16.78 2.94 20.46
CA VAL A 183 16.95 4.38 20.66
C VAL A 183 16.29 5.18 19.54
N ALA A 184 16.44 4.77 18.28
CA ALA A 184 15.75 5.39 17.15
C ALA A 184 14.21 5.27 17.28
N GLY A 185 13.72 4.10 17.69
CA GLY A 185 12.29 3.89 17.99
C GLY A 185 11.77 4.81 19.09
N LEU A 186 12.51 4.96 20.18
CA LEU A 186 12.16 5.81 21.33
C LEU A 186 12.28 7.31 21.01
N LEU A 187 13.28 7.72 20.21
CA LEU A 187 13.48 9.09 19.74
C LEU A 187 12.31 9.54 18.85
N ARG A 188 11.89 8.71 17.89
CA ARG A 188 10.74 9.01 17.02
C ARG A 188 9.43 9.16 17.79
N GLN A 189 9.29 8.46 18.92
CA GLN A 189 8.11 8.56 19.79
C GLN A 189 8.16 9.74 20.76
N SER A 190 9.23 10.55 20.74
CA SER A 190 9.42 11.75 21.58
C SER A 190 9.37 11.51 23.10
N ASN A 191 9.52 10.27 23.55
CA ASN A 191 9.41 9.95 24.97
C ASN A 191 10.77 9.98 25.66
N LEU A 192 11.22 11.15 26.14
CA LEU A 192 12.50 11.29 26.86
C LEU A 192 12.54 10.61 28.24
N GLN A 193 11.45 9.99 28.70
CA GLN A 193 11.39 9.32 29.99
C GLN A 193 12.34 8.12 30.08
N PHE A 194 12.73 7.51 28.95
CA PHE A 194 13.72 6.43 28.95
C PHE A 194 15.07 6.89 29.50
N LEU A 195 15.44 8.17 29.34
CA LEU A 195 16.70 8.72 29.84
C LEU A 195 16.69 8.84 31.37
N GLU A 196 15.54 9.19 31.95
CA GLU A 196 15.39 9.21 33.42
C GLU A 196 15.46 7.80 34.00
N VAL A 197 14.85 6.82 33.32
CA VAL A 197 14.90 5.41 33.69
C VAL A 197 16.34 4.88 33.57
N TYR A 198 17.05 5.19 32.49
CA TYR A 198 18.46 4.83 32.32
C TYR A 198 19.36 5.43 33.41
N LYS A 199 19.14 6.71 33.76
CA LYS A 199 19.87 7.37 34.86
C LYS A 199 19.64 6.66 36.20
N LYS A 200 18.39 6.29 36.50
CA LYS A 200 18.05 5.56 37.73
C LYS A 200 18.69 4.18 37.75
N GLU A 201 18.61 3.46 36.63
CA GLU A 201 19.20 2.13 36.49
C GLU A 201 20.73 2.17 36.64
N ALA A 202 21.41 3.15 36.03
CA ALA A 202 22.86 3.33 36.18
C ALA A 202 23.28 3.58 37.65
N VAL A 203 22.49 4.34 38.41
CA VAL A 203 22.73 4.55 39.85
C VAL A 203 22.53 3.26 40.64
N VAL A 204 21.48 2.49 40.32
CA VAL A 204 21.21 1.19 40.97
C VAL A 204 22.31 0.19 40.66
N SER A 205 22.77 0.07 39.41
CA SER A 205 23.87 -0.82 39.05
C SER A 205 25.19 -0.42 39.71
N ALA A 206 25.49 0.89 39.83
CA ALA A 206 26.65 1.36 40.58
C ALA A 206 26.59 0.94 42.06
N GLN A 207 25.42 1.06 42.70
CA GLN A 207 25.22 0.59 44.07
C GLN A 207 25.35 -0.92 44.20
N THR A 208 24.84 -1.69 43.24
CA THR A 208 24.91 -3.17 43.23
C THR A 208 26.34 -3.65 43.04
N ILE A 209 27.12 -3.04 42.14
CA ILE A 209 28.54 -3.36 41.94
C ILE A 209 29.34 -3.05 43.20
N LEU A 210 29.09 -1.91 43.87
CA LEU A 210 29.72 -1.60 45.15
C LEU A 210 29.37 -2.63 46.22
N LYS A 211 28.10 -3.04 46.32
CA LYS A 211 27.67 -4.09 47.25
C LYS A 211 28.33 -5.43 46.94
N GLN A 212 28.40 -5.84 45.68
CA GLN A 212 29.04 -7.09 45.25
C GLN A 212 30.54 -7.10 45.55
N LEU A 213 31.27 -6.01 45.27
CA LEU A 213 32.69 -5.91 45.59
C LEU A 213 32.98 -5.95 47.10
N VAL A 214 32.08 -5.39 47.92
CA VAL A 214 32.17 -5.49 49.37
C VAL A 214 31.91 -6.92 49.84
N ILE A 215 30.92 -7.62 49.26
CA ILE A 215 30.58 -9.01 49.60
C ILE A 215 31.68 -9.99 49.15
N ASP A 216 32.22 -9.85 47.95
CA ASP A 216 33.30 -10.71 47.43
C ASP A 216 34.57 -10.61 48.29
N ARG A 217 34.89 -9.43 48.84
CA ARG A 217 36.05 -9.27 49.73
C ARG A 217 35.77 -9.67 51.18
N LEU A 218 34.52 -9.56 51.65
CA LEU A 218 34.12 -10.11 52.95
C LEU A 218 34.18 -11.65 52.95
N THR A 219 33.77 -12.29 51.85
CA THR A 219 33.82 -13.75 51.69
C THR A 219 35.25 -14.28 51.52
N GLU A 220 36.14 -13.55 50.83
CA GLU A 220 37.58 -13.85 50.83
C GLU A 220 38.19 -13.76 52.25
N CYS A 221 37.76 -12.79 53.07
CA CYS A 221 38.20 -12.68 54.47
C CYS A 221 37.66 -13.81 55.37
N GLU A 222 36.45 -14.31 55.14
CA GLU A 222 35.88 -15.42 55.93
C GLU A 222 36.63 -16.74 55.76
N THR A 223 37.35 -16.94 54.64
CA THR A 223 38.24 -18.12 54.49
C THR A 223 39.42 -18.15 55.47
N CYS A 224 39.68 -17.05 56.20
CA CYS A 224 40.75 -16.96 57.18
C CYS A 224 40.32 -17.22 58.63
N LEU A 225 39.04 -17.46 58.95
CA LEU A 225 38.60 -17.64 60.34
C LEU A 225 37.72 -18.89 60.52
N THR A 226 38.38 -20.06 60.54
CA THR A 226 37.91 -21.15 61.38
C THR A 226 37.95 -20.71 62.84
N GLY A 227 36.80 -20.36 63.40
CA GLY A 227 36.57 -20.35 64.84
C GLY A 227 36.22 -18.98 65.43
N GLN A 228 35.01 -18.95 65.98
CA GLN A 228 34.42 -18.00 66.94
C GLN A 228 33.61 -16.86 66.34
N GLY A 229 32.33 -16.89 66.72
CA GLY A 229 31.29 -15.99 66.27
C GLY A 229 31.41 -14.57 66.78
N GLU A 230 30.58 -13.74 66.15
CA GLU A 230 30.11 -12.43 66.62
C GLU A 230 31.19 -11.34 66.79
N ALA A 231 31.84 -10.97 65.68
CA ALA A 231 32.14 -9.58 65.37
C ALA A 231 32.41 -9.43 63.88
N LEU A 232 31.81 -8.42 63.24
CA LEU A 232 32.16 -7.97 61.90
C LEU A 232 33.70 -7.76 61.86
N PRO A 233 34.48 -8.46 61.01
CA PRO A 233 35.92 -8.25 60.98
C PRO A 233 36.19 -6.79 60.61
N SER A 234 36.79 -6.04 61.52
CA SER A 234 37.28 -4.71 61.20
C SER A 234 38.36 -4.86 60.14
N LEU A 235 38.04 -4.63 58.86
CA LEU A 235 39.01 -4.73 57.76
C LEU A 235 40.26 -3.92 58.08
N ASP A 236 41.42 -4.47 57.77
CA ASP A 236 42.70 -3.79 57.97
C ASP A 236 42.81 -2.57 57.03
N PHE A 237 43.57 -1.53 57.42
CA PHE A 237 43.63 -0.27 56.63
C PHE A 237 44.12 -0.52 55.19
N GLU A 238 45.05 -1.45 55.01
CA GLU A 238 45.58 -1.83 53.70
C GLU A 238 44.54 -2.56 52.83
N GLN A 239 43.68 -3.37 53.46
CA GLN A 239 42.58 -4.06 52.78
C GLN A 239 41.47 -3.07 52.39
N ARG A 240 41.18 -2.07 53.23
CA ARG A 240 40.27 -0.95 52.89
C ARG A 240 40.80 -0.13 51.72
N LEU A 241 42.12 0.11 51.66
CA LEU A 241 42.73 0.84 50.55
C LEU A 241 42.64 0.04 49.24
N LYS A 242 42.91 -1.27 49.27
CA LYS A 242 42.76 -2.15 48.09
C LYS A 242 41.30 -2.26 47.62
N LEU A 243 40.35 -2.29 48.56
CA LEU A 243 38.91 -2.28 48.25
C LEU A 243 38.48 -0.96 47.62
N LEU A 244 39.01 0.16 48.12
CA LEU A 244 38.77 1.49 47.53
C LEU A 244 39.33 1.61 46.11
N VAL A 245 40.55 1.10 45.87
CA VAL A 245 41.17 1.10 44.53
C VAL A 245 40.37 0.22 43.57
N SER A 246 39.99 -1.00 43.98
CA SER A 246 39.17 -1.91 43.17
C SER A 246 37.77 -1.33 42.88
N ALA A 247 37.16 -0.62 43.85
CA ALA A 247 35.89 0.06 43.65
C ALA A 247 36.02 1.24 42.69
N CYS A 248 37.11 2.02 42.77
CA CYS A 248 37.38 3.12 41.84
C CYS A 248 37.58 2.61 40.40
N GLU A 249 38.29 1.48 40.23
CA GLU A 249 38.50 0.87 38.91
C GLU A 249 37.19 0.32 38.33
N ALA A 250 36.37 -0.34 39.15
CA ALA A 250 35.05 -0.85 38.76
C ALA A 250 34.07 0.27 38.38
N LEU A 251 34.02 1.36 39.17
CA LEU A 251 33.22 2.54 38.86
C LEU A 251 33.75 3.27 37.62
N GLY A 252 35.07 3.33 37.42
CA GLY A 252 35.69 3.89 36.22
C GLY A 252 35.25 3.15 34.95
N LYS A 253 35.28 1.81 34.98
CA LYS A 253 34.79 0.96 33.87
C LYS A 253 33.28 1.12 33.63
N LEU A 254 32.48 1.28 34.69
CA LEU A 254 31.05 1.58 34.55
C LEU A 254 30.82 2.94 33.87
N ILE A 255 31.54 3.98 34.29
CA ILE A 255 31.42 5.32 33.70
C ILE A 255 31.81 5.30 32.23
N GLN A 256 32.86 4.55 31.85
CA GLN A 256 33.29 4.39 30.47
C GLN A 256 32.25 3.64 29.62
N ARG A 257 31.57 2.63 30.18
CA ARG A 257 30.44 1.95 29.53
C ARG A 257 29.23 2.87 29.35
N VAL A 258 28.84 3.59 30.40
CA VAL A 258 27.76 4.59 30.33
C VAL A 258 28.07 5.66 29.28
N LYS A 259 29.33 6.09 29.18
CA LYS A 259 29.79 7.00 28.14
C LYS A 259 29.65 6.38 26.74
N SER A 260 30.01 5.11 26.56
CA SER A 260 29.87 4.43 25.26
C SER A 260 28.40 4.30 24.81
N VAL A 261 27.48 4.00 25.74
CA VAL A 261 26.03 3.97 25.46
C VAL A 261 25.51 5.37 25.14
N HIS A 262 25.98 6.39 25.86
CA HIS A 262 25.66 7.79 25.56
C HIS A 262 26.17 8.22 24.18
N ASP A 263 27.39 7.84 23.80
CA ASP A 263 27.96 8.15 22.49
C ASP A 263 27.16 7.48 21.36
N VAL A 264 26.68 6.24 21.56
CA VAL A 264 25.77 5.58 20.61
C VAL A 264 24.42 6.32 20.52
N ILE A 265 23.83 6.73 21.66
CA ILE A 265 22.59 7.52 21.66
C ILE A 265 22.77 8.86 20.93
N LEU A 266 23.94 9.48 21.04
CA LEU A 266 24.25 10.75 20.39
C LEU A 266 24.47 10.56 18.89
N GLN A 267 25.12 9.46 18.48
CA GLN A 267 25.28 9.10 17.07
C GLN A 267 23.95 8.78 16.39
N THR A 268 23.04 8.09 17.07
CA THR A 268 21.71 7.78 16.52
C THR A 268 20.82 9.01 16.45
N CYS A 269 20.89 9.91 17.44
CA CYS A 269 20.20 11.20 17.39
C CYS A 269 20.69 12.07 16.22
N ASN A 270 21.99 12.04 15.91
CA ASN A 270 22.55 12.74 14.75
C ASN A 270 22.15 12.08 13.42
N ALA A 271 21.97 10.75 13.40
CA ALA A 271 21.55 10.02 12.20
C ALA A 271 20.06 10.22 11.87
N ASP A 272 19.19 10.36 12.88
CA ASP A 272 17.76 10.66 12.69
C ASP A 272 17.48 12.13 12.31
N ALA A 273 18.45 13.04 12.50
CA ALA A 273 18.33 14.48 12.22
C ALA A 273 18.80 14.89 10.80
N GLY A 274 19.35 13.96 10.02
CA GLY A 274 19.75 14.14 8.62
C GLY A 274 18.74 13.55 7.65
#